data_AF-A0A317UR06-F1
#
_entry.id   AF-A0A317UR06-F1
#
_cell.length_a   1.000
_cell.length_b   1.000
_cell.length_c   1.000
_cell.angle_alpha   90.00
_cell.angle_beta   90.00
_cell.angle_gamma   90.00
#
_symmetry.space_group_name_H-M   'P 1'
#
loop_
_entity.id
_entity.type
_entity.pdbx_description
1 polymer ?
#
loop_
_entity_poly.entity_id
_entity_poly.type
_entity_poly.pdbx_seq_one_letter_code
_entity_poly.pdbx_strand_id
1 'polypeptide(L)'
;MTQPPIQIQTTTLLELQYHDIIVSLHSVFITFPHLPLVPRESHYAGAHAATALDHALATIHTIHRRLSQHDIFHGSCEIYQYQWNAVLTLIGFMLAFPFCHRCPTAREYVDIALETFEFAGPHNETAARAACLTRHLRAKVDKLTKVLNIDHRRGDAGGGIQPSSSLNAEAGKKELLPELEKNTDPLWSWVDLIDPSVWPSHCDAVNEAFTGAPEMTSLQDLQFLP
;
A
#
# COMPACT_ATOMS: atom_id res chain seq x y z
N MET A 1 -27.87 -1.78 23.56
CA MET A 1 -27.01 -0.98 24.45
C MET A 1 -26.01 -0.25 23.58
N THR A 2 -26.03 1.08 23.56
CA THR A 2 -25.09 1.91 22.78
C THR A 2 -23.76 1.99 23.52
N GLN A 3 -22.68 1.54 22.89
CA GLN A 3 -21.33 1.59 23.45
C GLN A 3 -20.91 3.05 23.70
N PRO A 4 -20.22 3.38 24.81
CA PRO A 4 -19.83 4.76 25.10
C PRO A 4 -18.82 5.30 24.08
N PRO A 5 -18.85 6.61 23.75
CA PRO A 5 -18.00 7.21 22.70
C PRO A 5 -16.50 6.94 22.87
N ILE A 6 -16.01 7.04 24.11
CA ILE A 6 -14.59 6.78 24.41
C ILE A 6 -14.18 5.34 24.09
N GLN A 7 -15.06 4.37 24.35
CA GLN A 7 -14.76 2.97 24.07
C GLN A 7 -14.76 2.73 22.56
N ILE A 8 -15.66 3.36 21.80
CA ILE A 8 -15.67 3.30 20.33
C ILE A 8 -14.36 3.87 19.76
N GLN A 9 -13.91 5.01 20.28
CA GLN A 9 -12.66 5.64 19.88
C GLN A 9 -11.47 4.73 20.15
N THR A 10 -11.32 4.23 21.38
CA THR A 10 -10.21 3.35 21.76
C THR A 10 -10.19 2.07 20.93
N THR A 11 -11.33 1.40 20.76
CA THR A 11 -11.37 0.17 19.94
C THR A 11 -11.03 0.44 18.48
N THR A 12 -11.46 1.58 17.94
CA THR A 12 -11.16 1.95 16.55
C THR A 12 -9.67 2.25 16.38
N LEU A 13 -9.06 3.03 17.27
CA LEU A 13 -7.64 3.34 17.17
C LEU A 13 -6.77 2.10 17.32
N LEU A 14 -7.12 1.17 18.21
CA LEU A 14 -6.43 -0.12 18.34
C LEU A 14 -6.56 -0.99 17.07
N GLU A 15 -7.76 -1.04 16.48
CA GLU A 15 -8.00 -1.75 15.21
C GLU A 15 -7.14 -1.16 14.09
N LEU A 16 -7.09 0.17 13.96
CA LEU A 16 -6.28 0.85 12.95
C LEU A 16 -4.78 0.66 13.18
N GLN A 17 -4.32 0.75 14.42
CA GLN A 17 -2.93 0.51 14.77
C GLN A 17 -2.51 -0.94 14.45
N TYR A 18 -3.39 -1.92 14.68
CA TYR A 18 -3.14 -3.30 14.29
C TYR A 18 -2.93 -3.42 12.77
N HIS A 19 -3.81 -2.84 11.96
CA HIS A 19 -3.64 -2.87 10.50
C HIS A 19 -2.37 -2.14 10.05
N ASP A 20 -2.05 -0.98 10.62
CA ASP A 20 -0.87 -0.19 10.28
C ASP A 20 0.45 -0.93 10.57
N ILE A 21 0.51 -1.68 11.68
CA ILE A 21 1.67 -2.54 12.00
C ILE A 21 1.82 -3.66 10.97
N ILE A 22 0.72 -4.33 10.61
CA ILE A 22 0.74 -5.42 9.61
C ILE A 22 1.14 -4.87 8.23
N VAL A 23 0.60 -3.71 7.84
CA VAL A 23 0.99 -3.01 6.60
C VAL A 23 2.48 -2.68 6.62
N SER A 24 2.99 -2.12 7.72
CA SER A 24 4.41 -1.77 7.84
C SER A 24 5.31 -2.99 7.70
N LEU A 25 4.93 -4.13 8.29
CA LEU A 25 5.69 -5.37 8.24
C LEU A 25 5.72 -6.00 6.84
N HIS A 26 4.64 -5.90 6.07
CA HIS A 26 4.50 -6.58 4.78
C HIS A 26 4.73 -5.68 3.55
N SER A 27 4.56 -4.37 3.69
CA SER A 27 4.68 -3.42 2.57
C SER A 27 6.09 -3.37 1.97
N VAL A 28 7.10 -3.71 2.77
CA VAL A 28 8.48 -3.85 2.36
C VAL A 28 8.72 -4.94 1.30
N PHE A 29 7.78 -5.88 1.13
CA PHE A 29 7.82 -6.88 0.06
C PHE A 29 7.27 -6.38 -1.27
N ILE A 30 6.66 -5.19 -1.30
CA ILE A 30 6.21 -4.53 -2.53
C ILE A 30 7.46 -4.04 -3.27
N THR A 31 7.94 -4.86 -4.20
CA THR A 31 9.16 -4.58 -4.96
C THR A 31 8.79 -4.01 -6.32
N PHE A 32 9.33 -2.85 -6.65
CA PHE A 32 9.11 -2.25 -7.96
C PHE A 32 9.95 -2.98 -9.03
N PRO A 33 9.40 -3.23 -10.22
CA PRO A 33 10.15 -3.86 -11.29
C PRO A 33 11.36 -3.01 -11.70
N HIS A 34 12.54 -3.62 -11.68
CA HIS A 34 13.76 -3.05 -12.26
C HIS A 34 13.92 -3.55 -13.70
N LEU A 35 14.35 -2.69 -14.62
CA LEU A 35 14.65 -3.11 -16.00
C LEU A 35 15.92 -3.99 -16.04
N PRO A 36 15.96 -5.09 -16.82
CA PRO A 36 14.88 -5.65 -17.63
C PRO A 36 13.81 -6.34 -16.77
N LEU A 37 12.54 -6.27 -17.20
CA LEU A 37 11.32 -6.82 -16.56
C LEU A 37 11.32 -8.35 -16.45
N VAL A 38 12.38 -8.93 -15.90
CA VAL A 38 12.46 -10.36 -15.58
C VAL A 38 11.61 -10.56 -14.33
N PRO A 39 10.54 -11.38 -14.38
CA PRO A 39 9.76 -11.71 -13.20
C PRO A 39 10.65 -12.53 -12.26
N ARG A 40 11.29 -11.85 -11.31
CA ARG A 40 11.96 -12.48 -10.18
C ARG A 40 11.03 -12.48 -8.96
N GLU A 41 9.74 -12.64 -9.21
CA GLU A 41 8.74 -12.64 -8.14
C GLU A 41 8.84 -13.95 -7.38
N SER A 42 9.42 -13.89 -6.18
CA SER A 42 9.25 -14.93 -5.19
C SER A 42 7.75 -15.01 -4.86
N HIS A 43 7.15 -16.19 -5.01
CA HIS A 43 5.74 -16.43 -4.70
C HIS A 43 5.37 -15.96 -3.27
N TYR A 44 6.32 -16.05 -2.34
CA TYR A 44 6.18 -15.58 -0.96
C TYR A 44 6.15 -14.05 -0.86
N ALA A 45 6.97 -13.34 -1.64
CA ALA A 45 6.95 -11.87 -1.67
C ALA A 45 5.61 -11.34 -2.22
N GLY A 46 5.06 -12.00 -3.24
CA GLY A 46 3.71 -11.70 -3.75
C GLY A 46 2.61 -11.89 -2.70
N ALA A 47 2.70 -12.96 -1.90
CA ALA A 47 1.76 -13.21 -0.80
C ALA A 47 1.86 -12.14 0.30
N HIS A 48 3.06 -11.74 0.70
CA HIS A 48 3.24 -10.65 1.68
C HIS A 48 2.74 -9.30 1.15
N ALA A 49 3.09 -8.94 -0.09
CA ALA A 49 2.53 -7.75 -0.74
C ALA A 49 0.99 -7.81 -0.79
N ALA A 50 0.43 -9.01 -0.99
CA ALA A 50 -1.01 -9.19 -0.97
C ALA A 50 -1.65 -8.97 0.41
N THR A 51 -1.01 -9.45 1.48
CA THR A 51 -1.41 -9.19 2.88
C THR A 51 -1.36 -7.69 3.21
N ALA A 52 -0.29 -7.00 2.82
CA ALA A 52 -0.19 -5.54 3.00
C ALA A 52 -1.38 -4.83 2.33
N LEU A 53 -1.73 -5.24 1.11
CA LEU A 53 -2.88 -4.69 0.39
C LEU A 53 -4.20 -4.93 1.15
N ASP A 54 -4.45 -6.13 1.67
CA ASP A 54 -5.70 -6.44 2.38
C ASP A 54 -5.84 -5.60 3.66
N HIS A 55 -4.77 -5.42 4.42
CA HIS A 55 -4.81 -4.60 5.64
C HIS A 55 -4.93 -3.10 5.34
N ALA A 56 -4.36 -2.62 4.23
CA ALA A 56 -4.56 -1.25 3.77
C ALA A 56 -6.03 -1.00 3.34
N LEU A 57 -6.64 -1.96 2.61
CA LEU A 57 -8.06 -1.92 2.26
C LEU A 57 -8.94 -1.89 3.52
N ALA A 58 -8.67 -2.78 4.48
CA ALA A 58 -9.38 -2.83 5.75
C ALA A 58 -9.26 -1.52 6.55
N THR A 59 -8.09 -0.90 6.55
CA THR A 59 -7.85 0.41 7.19
C THR A 59 -8.78 1.48 6.60
N ILE A 60 -8.80 1.64 5.28
CA ILE A 60 -9.66 2.63 4.61
C ILE A 60 -11.13 2.31 4.85
N HIS A 61 -11.52 1.02 4.75
CA HIS A 61 -12.88 0.57 5.03
C HIS A 61 -13.33 0.98 6.44
N THR A 62 -12.52 0.65 7.45
CA THR A 62 -12.83 0.93 8.86
C THR A 62 -12.90 2.44 9.09
N ILE A 63 -11.99 3.24 8.55
CA ILE A 63 -12.02 4.70 8.69
C ILE A 63 -13.28 5.29 8.07
N HIS A 64 -13.58 4.96 6.81
CA HIS A 64 -14.77 5.47 6.13
C HIS A 64 -16.07 5.09 6.87
N ARG A 65 -16.17 3.84 7.33
CA ARG A 65 -17.30 3.38 8.13
C ARG A 65 -17.41 4.14 9.46
N ARG A 66 -16.30 4.37 10.15
CA ARG A 66 -16.31 5.02 11.47
C ARG A 66 -16.64 6.51 11.38
N LEU A 67 -16.09 7.20 10.39
CA LEU A 67 -16.40 8.61 10.12
C LEU A 67 -17.86 8.84 9.71
N SER A 68 -18.47 7.90 8.98
CA SER A 68 -19.89 8.00 8.59
C SER A 68 -20.86 7.68 9.72
N GLN A 69 -20.39 7.02 10.80
CA GLN A 69 -21.23 6.57 11.91
C GLN A 69 -21.05 7.40 13.19
N HIS A 70 -19.89 8.04 13.37
CA HIS A 70 -19.53 8.66 14.64
C HIS A 70 -18.77 9.97 14.43
N ASP A 71 -19.34 11.06 14.93
CA ASP A 71 -18.77 12.39 14.77
C ASP A 71 -17.46 12.60 15.54
N ILE A 72 -17.17 11.76 16.53
CA ILE A 72 -15.98 11.85 17.40
C ILE A 72 -14.65 11.74 16.64
N PHE A 73 -14.67 11.19 15.42
CA PHE A 73 -13.47 11.03 14.60
C PHE A 73 -13.21 12.21 13.65
N HIS A 74 -14.15 13.16 13.52
CA HIS A 74 -13.93 14.34 12.69
C HIS A 74 -12.84 15.23 13.29
N GLY A 75 -11.82 15.54 12.47
CA GLY A 75 -10.69 16.37 12.88
C GLY A 75 -9.55 15.60 13.58
N SER A 76 -9.66 14.28 13.78
CA SER A 76 -8.54 13.48 14.32
C SER A 76 -7.44 13.32 13.28
N CYS A 77 -6.28 13.92 13.56
CA CYS A 77 -5.09 13.78 12.72
C CYS A 77 -4.58 12.33 12.67
N GLU A 78 -4.73 11.56 13.75
CA GLU A 78 -4.29 10.16 13.79
C GLU A 78 -5.02 9.31 12.75
N ILE A 79 -6.34 9.51 12.58
CA ILE A 79 -7.14 8.80 11.58
C ILE A 79 -6.63 9.09 10.17
N TYR A 80 -6.35 10.36 9.86
CA TYR A 80 -5.83 10.74 8.54
C TYR A 80 -4.43 10.19 8.28
N GLN A 81 -3.60 10.05 9.32
CA GLN A 81 -2.28 9.42 9.20
C GLN A 81 -2.38 7.93 8.83
N TYR A 82 -3.22 7.16 9.52
CA TYR A 82 -3.46 5.75 9.17
C TYR A 82 -4.01 5.60 7.76
N GLN A 83 -4.97 6.45 7.36
CA GLN A 83 -5.50 6.44 6.01
C GLN A 83 -4.44 6.76 4.96
N TRP A 84 -3.56 7.73 5.25
CA TRP A 84 -2.49 8.12 4.35
C TRP A 84 -1.48 6.99 4.13
N ASN A 85 -1.08 6.29 5.20
CA ASN A 85 -0.23 5.11 5.12
C ASN A 85 -0.87 4.03 4.24
N ALA A 86 -2.16 3.74 4.46
CA ALA A 86 -2.90 2.79 3.64
C ALA A 86 -2.93 3.20 2.15
N VAL A 87 -3.19 4.48 1.84
CA VAL A 87 -3.16 4.98 0.45
C VAL A 87 -1.79 4.78 -0.19
N LEU A 88 -0.70 5.08 0.52
CA LEU A 88 0.65 4.86 0.01
C LEU A 88 0.91 3.39 -0.30
N THR A 89 0.44 2.47 0.55
CA THR A 89 0.52 1.03 0.29
C THR A 89 -0.30 0.62 -0.94
N LEU A 90 -1.53 1.09 -1.08
CA LEU A 90 -2.37 0.78 -2.25
C LEU A 90 -1.74 1.29 -3.55
N ILE A 91 -1.25 2.54 -3.55
CA ILE A 91 -0.55 3.13 -4.71
C ILE A 91 0.72 2.35 -5.02
N GLY A 92 1.55 2.06 -4.01
CA GLY A 92 2.79 1.30 -4.17
C GLY A 92 2.52 -0.07 -4.77
N PHE A 93 1.51 -0.79 -4.27
CA PHE A 93 1.08 -2.07 -4.82
C PHE A 93 0.65 -1.97 -6.28
N MET A 94 -0.20 -0.99 -6.64
CA MET A 94 -0.65 -0.83 -8.03
C MET A 94 0.50 -0.48 -8.99
N LEU A 95 1.52 0.24 -8.52
CA LEU A 95 2.70 0.56 -9.32
C LEU A 95 3.65 -0.64 -9.46
N ALA A 96 3.78 -1.47 -8.43
CA ALA A 96 4.62 -2.67 -8.45
C ALA A 96 3.97 -3.82 -9.25
N PHE A 97 2.65 -3.98 -9.14
CA PHE A 97 1.88 -5.09 -9.73
C PHE A 97 0.77 -4.59 -10.68
N PRO A 98 1.10 -3.84 -11.75
CA PRO A 98 0.11 -3.12 -12.56
C PRO A 98 -0.91 -4.00 -13.30
N PHE A 99 -0.62 -5.30 -13.45
CA PHE A 99 -1.52 -6.27 -14.08
C PHE A 99 -2.28 -7.16 -13.08
N CYS A 100 -2.09 -6.94 -11.77
CA CYS A 100 -2.80 -7.71 -10.75
C CYS A 100 -4.30 -7.40 -10.78
N HIS A 101 -5.14 -8.44 -10.74
CA HIS A 101 -6.60 -8.32 -10.74
C HIS A 101 -7.17 -7.56 -9.53
N ARG A 102 -6.36 -7.31 -8.49
CA ARG A 102 -6.74 -6.56 -7.29
C ARG A 102 -6.59 -5.04 -7.45
N CYS A 103 -5.90 -4.58 -8.48
CA CYS A 103 -5.68 -3.15 -8.73
C CYS A 103 -6.99 -2.34 -8.91
N PRO A 104 -8.03 -2.84 -9.60
CA PRO A 104 -9.31 -2.12 -9.69
C PRO A 104 -9.94 -1.87 -8.32
N THR A 105 -9.94 -2.87 -7.43
CA THR A 105 -10.45 -2.71 -6.06
C THR A 105 -9.57 -1.75 -5.25
N ALA A 106 -8.24 -1.88 -5.34
CA ALA A 106 -7.33 -0.95 -4.68
C ALA A 106 -7.59 0.50 -5.11
N ARG A 107 -7.84 0.71 -6.41
CA ARG A 107 -8.19 2.03 -6.96
C ARG A 107 -9.48 2.58 -6.37
N GLU A 108 -10.53 1.78 -6.29
CA GLU A 108 -11.81 2.19 -5.70
C GLU A 108 -11.63 2.68 -4.26
N TYR A 109 -10.83 1.97 -3.46
CA TYR A 109 -10.52 2.38 -2.10
C TYR A 109 -9.66 3.64 -2.00
N VAL A 110 -8.75 3.85 -2.95
CA VAL A 110 -8.04 5.14 -3.07
C VAL A 110 -9.03 6.29 -3.32
N ASP A 111 -10.08 6.06 -4.12
CA ASP A 111 -11.11 7.07 -4.37
C ASP A 111 -11.95 7.35 -3.10
N ILE A 112 -12.33 6.32 -2.34
CA ILE A 112 -13.01 6.48 -1.04
C ILE A 112 -12.14 7.27 -0.03
N ALA A 113 -10.85 6.96 0.05
CA ALA A 113 -9.92 7.68 0.91
C ALA A 113 -9.76 9.14 0.47
N LEU A 114 -9.70 9.39 -0.83
CA LEU A 114 -9.64 10.75 -1.37
C LEU A 114 -10.87 11.57 -0.97
N GLU A 115 -12.07 11.03 -1.11
CA GLU A 115 -13.31 11.70 -0.69
C GLU A 115 -13.27 12.07 0.80
N THR A 116 -12.77 11.15 1.63
CA THR A 116 -12.64 11.37 3.07
C THR A 116 -11.66 12.52 3.39
N PHE A 117 -10.53 12.60 2.68
CA PHE A 117 -9.59 13.71 2.83
C PHE A 117 -10.14 15.04 2.33
N GLU A 118 -10.86 15.03 1.21
CA GLU A 118 -11.48 16.24 0.64
C GLU A 118 -12.58 16.79 1.54
N PHE A 119 -13.36 15.91 2.17
CA PHE A 119 -14.36 16.31 3.16
C PHE A 119 -13.72 17.00 4.37
N ALA A 120 -12.58 16.50 4.85
CA ALA A 120 -11.87 17.05 6.01
C ALA A 120 -11.00 18.28 5.69
N GLY A 121 -10.57 18.43 4.43
CA GLY A 121 -9.62 19.44 3.97
C GLY A 121 -9.93 20.89 4.35
N PRO A 122 -11.18 21.38 4.30
CA PRO A 122 -11.53 22.75 4.70
C PRO A 122 -11.20 23.09 6.15
N HIS A 123 -11.05 22.08 7.01
CA HIS A 123 -10.82 22.24 8.45
C HIS A 123 -9.51 21.61 8.92
N ASN A 124 -8.77 20.93 8.05
CA ASN A 124 -7.54 20.23 8.39
C ASN A 124 -6.54 20.29 7.21
N GLU A 125 -5.45 21.03 7.40
CA GLU A 125 -4.41 21.23 6.38
C GLU A 125 -3.71 19.91 5.99
N THR A 126 -3.50 19.00 6.95
CA THR A 126 -2.92 17.68 6.70
C THR A 126 -3.81 16.87 5.76
N ALA A 127 -5.13 16.88 5.98
CA ALA A 127 -6.09 16.22 5.11
C ALA A 127 -6.12 16.87 3.72
N ALA A 128 -6.10 18.20 3.64
CA ALA A 128 -6.04 18.91 2.34
C ALA A 128 -4.78 18.54 1.55
N ARG A 129 -3.62 18.45 2.21
CA ARG A 129 -2.36 18.01 1.61
C ARG A 129 -2.44 16.55 1.15
N ALA A 130 -2.97 15.66 1.99
CA ALA A 130 -3.16 14.25 1.66
C ALA A 130 -4.09 14.05 0.45
N ALA A 131 -5.19 14.81 0.35
CA ALA A 131 -6.06 14.81 -0.83
C ALA A 131 -5.30 15.20 -2.11
N CYS A 132 -4.51 16.28 -2.02
CA CYS A 132 -3.70 16.74 -3.15
C CYS A 132 -2.72 15.69 -3.65
N LEU A 133 -1.95 15.08 -2.72
CA LEU A 133 -0.98 14.04 -3.06
C LEU A 133 -1.65 12.77 -3.56
N THR A 134 -2.78 12.37 -2.97
CA THR A 134 -3.57 11.21 -3.41
C THR A 134 -4.01 11.37 -4.87
N ARG A 135 -4.55 12.54 -5.25
CA ARG A 135 -4.92 12.84 -6.65
C ARG A 135 -3.73 12.72 -7.59
N HIS A 136 -2.58 13.28 -7.21
CA HIS A 136 -1.36 13.24 -8.02
C HIS A 136 -0.86 11.81 -8.22
N LEU A 137 -0.79 11.01 -7.15
CA LEU A 137 -0.34 9.62 -7.20
C LEU A 137 -1.29 8.75 -8.01
N ARG A 138 -2.61 8.90 -7.82
CA ARG A 138 -3.63 8.22 -8.63
C ARG A 138 -3.46 8.51 -10.12
N ALA A 139 -3.21 9.77 -10.49
CA ALA A 139 -2.97 10.15 -11.88
C ALA A 139 -1.70 9.51 -12.46
N LYS A 140 -0.67 9.30 -11.64
CA LYS A 140 0.54 8.55 -12.05
C LYS A 140 0.24 7.07 -12.30
N VAL A 141 -0.54 6.43 -11.43
CA VAL A 141 -1.02 5.05 -11.64
C VAL A 141 -1.79 4.96 -12.96
N ASP A 142 -2.71 5.90 -13.22
CA ASP A 142 -3.45 5.95 -14.49
C ASP A 142 -2.57 6.07 -15.71
N LYS A 143 -1.55 6.94 -15.64
CA LYS A 143 -0.59 7.11 -16.72
C LYS A 143 0.19 5.82 -16.96
N LEU A 144 0.65 5.15 -15.90
CA LEU A 144 1.36 3.87 -16.01
C LEU A 144 0.47 2.80 -16.67
N THR A 145 -0.76 2.61 -16.18
CA THR A 145 -1.70 1.65 -16.75
C THR A 145 -1.97 1.91 -18.24
N LYS A 146 -2.10 3.19 -18.64
CA LYS A 146 -2.26 3.55 -20.05
C LYS A 146 -1.04 3.18 -20.90
N VAL A 147 0.17 3.50 -20.44
CA VAL A 147 1.42 3.19 -21.15
C VAL A 147 1.57 1.68 -21.33
N LEU A 148 1.40 0.92 -20.25
CA LEU A 148 1.53 -0.54 -20.27
C LEU A 148 0.49 -1.22 -21.18
N ASN A 149 -0.75 -0.70 -21.22
CA ASN A 149 -1.77 -1.19 -22.13
C ASN A 149 -1.48 -0.90 -23.61
N ILE A 150 -0.83 0.23 -23.91
CA ILE A 150 -0.39 0.57 -25.28
C ILE A 150 0.71 -0.39 -25.72
N ASP A 151 1.71 -0.64 -24.87
CA ASP A 151 2.81 -1.55 -25.17
C ASP A 151 2.32 -2.99 -25.38
N HIS A 152 1.36 -3.44 -24.56
CA HIS A 152 0.74 -4.76 -24.73
C HIS A 152 0.06 -4.92 -26.10
N ARG A 153 -0.73 -3.92 -26.52
CA ARG A 153 -1.39 -3.93 -27.85
C ARG A 153 -0.39 -3.89 -29.02
N ARG A 154 0.76 -3.25 -28.84
CA ARG A 154 1.82 -3.19 -29.85
C ARG A 154 2.57 -4.52 -29.98
N GLY A 155 2.72 -5.27 -28.89
CA GLY A 155 3.31 -6.61 -28.90
C GLY A 155 2.43 -7.67 -29.59
N ASP A 156 1.11 -7.60 -29.41
CA ASP A 156 0.16 -8.59 -29.95
C ASP A 156 -0.09 -8.42 -31.47
N ALA A 157 0.05 -7.19 -31.99
CA ALA A 157 -0.04 -6.91 -33.43
C ALA A 157 1.27 -7.22 -34.22
N GLY A 158 2.32 -7.68 -33.54
CA GLY A 158 3.69 -7.79 -34.06
C GLY A 158 4.19 -9.22 -34.27
N GLY A 159 3.36 -10.13 -34.80
CA GLY A 159 3.81 -11.43 -35.33
C GLY A 159 4.58 -11.27 -36.64
N GLY A 160 5.77 -10.66 -36.60
CA GLY A 160 6.62 -10.44 -37.77
C GLY A 160 8.01 -9.94 -37.37
N ILE A 161 9.01 -10.82 -37.48
CA ILE A 161 10.42 -10.57 -37.16
C ILE A 161 10.96 -9.39 -38.00
N GLN A 162 11.62 -8.42 -37.35
CA GLN A 162 12.86 -7.76 -37.82
C GLN A 162 13.45 -6.88 -36.68
N PRO A 163 14.77 -6.97 -36.38
CA PRO A 163 15.43 -6.14 -35.39
C PRO A 163 15.94 -4.85 -36.03
N SER A 164 15.47 -3.69 -35.55
CA SER A 164 16.09 -2.40 -35.89
C SER A 164 16.12 -1.45 -34.68
N SER A 165 17.33 -1.37 -34.11
CA SER A 165 18.06 -0.17 -33.71
C SER A 165 17.31 1.14 -33.38
N SER A 166 17.65 1.64 -32.19
CA SER A 166 17.88 3.05 -31.85
C SER A 166 16.65 3.95 -31.72
N LEU A 167 16.26 4.21 -30.47
CA LEU A 167 15.63 5.48 -30.10
C LEU A 167 16.49 6.18 -29.06
N ASN A 168 17.03 7.31 -29.49
CA ASN A 168 17.83 8.24 -28.74
C ASN A 168 17.08 8.73 -27.50
N ALA A 169 17.77 8.74 -26.36
CA ALA A 169 17.35 9.48 -25.18
C ALA A 169 17.52 10.98 -25.45
N GLU A 170 16.50 11.62 -26.02
CA GLU A 170 16.42 13.07 -26.05
C GLU A 170 16.06 13.60 -24.66
N ALA A 171 16.99 14.40 -24.12
CA ALA A 171 16.87 15.15 -22.90
C ALA A 171 15.89 16.34 -23.07
N GLY A 172 15.05 16.56 -22.05
CA GLY A 172 14.21 17.75 -21.87
C GLY A 172 12.78 17.35 -21.49
N LYS A 173 12.16 17.78 -20.39
CA LYS A 173 12.37 18.90 -19.46
C LYS A 173 12.22 18.37 -18.04
N LYS A 174 12.98 18.95 -17.09
CA LYS A 174 12.70 18.85 -15.65
C LYS A 174 11.30 19.42 -15.39
N GLU A 175 10.30 18.56 -15.35
CA GLU A 175 9.05 18.86 -14.66
C GLU A 175 9.41 18.86 -13.18
N LEU A 176 9.55 20.08 -12.65
CA LEU A 176 9.87 20.37 -11.27
C LEU A 176 8.77 19.75 -10.41
N LEU A 177 9.04 18.58 -9.84
CA LEU A 177 8.40 18.18 -8.60
C LEU A 177 8.50 19.38 -7.64
N PRO A 178 7.48 19.70 -6.84
CA PRO A 178 7.71 20.56 -5.69
C PRO A 178 8.90 19.95 -4.96
N GLU A 179 9.98 20.71 -4.84
CA GLU A 179 11.20 20.26 -4.18
C GLU A 179 10.78 19.58 -2.88
N LEU A 180 10.98 18.27 -2.82
CA LEU A 180 10.96 17.54 -1.57
C LEU A 180 12.21 18.05 -0.86
N GLU A 181 12.07 19.22 -0.23
CA GLU A 181 13.06 19.78 0.68
C GLU A 181 13.56 18.63 1.54
N LYS A 182 14.89 18.56 1.70
CA LYS A 182 15.60 17.65 2.61
C LYS A 182 14.72 17.42 3.83
N ASN A 183 14.09 16.25 3.89
CA ASN A 183 13.05 16.00 4.87
C ASN A 183 13.76 15.75 6.20
N THR A 184 13.99 16.82 6.97
CA THR A 184 14.44 16.77 8.36
C THR A 184 13.31 16.34 9.31
N ASP A 185 12.28 15.66 8.81
CA ASP A 185 11.27 15.02 9.65
C ASP A 185 11.87 13.75 10.28
N PRO A 186 11.95 13.65 11.62
CA PRO A 186 12.41 12.44 12.31
C PRO A 186 11.51 11.22 12.07
N LEU A 187 10.36 11.40 11.40
CA LEU A 187 9.42 10.35 11.04
C LEU A 187 9.95 9.38 9.96
N TRP A 188 10.93 9.80 9.16
CA TRP A 188 11.37 9.08 7.95
C TRP A 188 12.83 8.59 7.99
N SER A 189 13.51 8.73 9.14
CA SER A 189 14.92 8.31 9.32
C SER A 189 15.16 6.81 9.16
N TRP A 190 14.12 5.99 9.29
CA TRP A 190 14.20 4.54 9.14
C TRP A 190 14.46 4.09 7.70
N VAL A 191 14.17 4.93 6.70
CA VAL A 191 14.36 4.59 5.27
C VAL A 191 15.84 4.45 4.93
N ASP A 192 16.73 5.20 5.60
CA ASP A 192 18.18 5.13 5.38
C ASP A 192 18.84 3.89 6.01
N LEU A 193 18.12 3.14 6.84
CA LEU A 193 18.63 1.93 7.51
C LEU A 193 18.51 0.66 6.66
N ILE A 194 17.70 0.68 5.59
CA ILE A 194 17.39 -0.51 4.80
C ILE A 194 18.36 -0.64 3.62
N ASP A 195 19.21 -1.66 3.63
CA ASP A 195 20.03 -2.08 2.48
C ASP A 195 19.20 -3.00 1.54
N PRO A 196 18.87 -2.57 0.31
CA PRO A 196 18.08 -3.37 -0.63
C PRO A 196 18.77 -4.68 -1.05
N SER A 197 20.09 -4.77 -0.93
CA SER A 197 20.85 -5.94 -1.38
C SER A 197 20.71 -7.16 -0.44
N VAL A 198 20.33 -6.95 0.82
CA VAL A 198 20.14 -7.99 1.85
C VAL A 198 18.68 -8.48 1.90
N TRP A 199 17.78 -7.77 1.21
CA TRP A 199 16.34 -7.95 1.26
C TRP A 199 15.82 -9.38 0.95
N PRO A 200 16.33 -10.09 -0.08
CA PRO A 200 15.83 -11.43 -0.42
C PRO A 200 16.02 -12.45 0.71
N SER A 201 17.16 -12.43 1.42
CA SER A 201 17.40 -13.32 2.57
C SER A 201 16.55 -12.99 3.79
N HIS A 202 16.15 -11.71 3.95
CA HIS A 202 15.25 -11.30 5.02
C HIS A 202 13.82 -11.83 4.79
N CYS A 203 13.38 -11.87 3.53
CA CYS A 203 12.09 -12.37 3.13
C CYS A 203 11.87 -13.83 3.56
N ASP A 204 12.87 -14.68 3.32
CA ASP A 204 12.83 -16.10 3.66
C ASP A 204 12.80 -16.31 5.19
N ALA A 205 13.59 -15.54 5.93
CA ALA A 205 13.64 -15.60 7.40
C ALA A 205 12.36 -15.12 8.07
N VAL A 206 11.74 -14.04 7.56
CA VAL A 206 10.44 -13.56 8.06
C VAL A 206 9.36 -14.60 7.79
N ASN A 207 9.33 -15.18 6.59
CA ASN A 207 8.38 -16.24 6.27
C ASN A 207 8.59 -17.47 7.17
N GLU A 208 9.84 -17.91 7.39
CA GLU A 208 10.17 -18.99 8.34
C GLU A 208 9.70 -18.69 9.77
N ALA A 209 9.82 -17.45 10.25
CA ALA A 209 9.32 -17.08 11.57
C ALA A 209 7.79 -17.17 11.69
N PHE A 210 7.05 -16.90 10.60
CA PHE A 210 5.59 -16.98 10.57
C PHE A 210 5.05 -18.38 10.26
N THR A 211 5.77 -19.19 9.47
CA THR A 211 5.35 -20.55 9.08
C THR A 211 6.03 -21.66 9.88
N GLY A 212 7.09 -21.34 10.62
CA GLY A 212 7.92 -22.29 11.38
C GLY A 212 7.42 -22.59 12.79
N ALA A 213 6.17 -22.25 13.13
CA ALA A 213 5.56 -22.81 14.33
C ALA A 213 5.45 -24.33 14.15
N PRO A 214 6.08 -25.17 15.00
CA PRO A 214 5.86 -26.59 14.94
C PRO A 214 4.37 -26.83 15.25
N GLU A 215 3.77 -27.72 14.47
CA GLU A 215 2.44 -28.26 14.71
C GLU A 215 2.24 -28.51 16.20
N MET A 216 1.42 -27.67 16.85
CA MET A 216 0.87 -28.00 18.16
C MET A 216 -0.25 -29.03 17.93
N THR A 217 0.16 -30.22 17.50
CA THR A 217 -0.67 -31.42 17.52
C THR A 217 -0.88 -31.83 18.98
N SER A 218 -2.11 -32.25 19.25
CA SER A 218 -2.63 -32.77 20.52
C SER A 218 -3.01 -31.75 21.61
N LEU A 219 -4.18 -31.14 21.41
CA LEU A 219 -5.14 -30.91 22.50
C LEU A 219 -6.34 -31.85 22.29
N GLN A 220 -6.08 -33.16 22.24
CA GLN A 220 -7.12 -34.21 22.27
C GLN A 220 -7.11 -35.06 23.56
N ASP A 221 -6.17 -34.86 24.48
CA ASP A 221 -6.03 -35.70 25.70
C ASP A 221 -6.47 -35.03 27.01
N LEU A 222 -7.57 -34.26 27.01
CA LEU A 222 -8.24 -33.88 28.26
C LEU A 222 -9.77 -33.94 28.12
N GLN A 223 -10.28 -35.13 27.81
CA GLN A 223 -11.63 -35.53 28.24
C GLN A 223 -11.61 -37.00 28.71
N PHE A 224 -12.16 -37.22 29.92
CA PHE A 224 -12.51 -38.50 30.59
C PHE A 224 -11.32 -39.27 31.21
N LEU A 225 -11.29 -39.74 32.47
CA LEU A 225 -12.23 -40.05 33.59
C LEU A 225 -11.35 -40.41 34.83
N PRO A 226 -11.86 -40.68 36.05
CA PRO A 226 -13.23 -40.54 36.60
C PRO A 226 -13.36 -39.55 37.76
#